data_AF-A0A2S3VFG4-F1
#
_entry.id   AF-A0A2S3VFG4-F1
#
_cell.length_a   1.000
_cell.length_b   1.000
_cell.length_c   1.000
_cell.angle_alpha   90.00
_cell.angle_beta   90.00
_cell.angle_gamma   90.00
#
_symmetry.space_group_name_H-M   'P 1'
#
loop_
_entity.id
_entity.type
_entity.pdbx_description
1 polymer ?
#
loop_
_entity_poly.entity_id
_entity_poly.type
_entity_poly.pdbx_seq_one_letter_code
_entity_poly.pdbx_strand_id
1 'polypeptide(L)'
;MTCAQQQTGIRIMWKPASTGVFLQRIETPESNRIILNIFRKPINETHVTATVMALHFNPNNPEDYTLHFDPWSDINVVPDGSIDEKDTNALTRLALDFRDQTEISSDFGVFLAAISVDDERLLVRIEVLDLEDNEQPEFDYFLNATSRDEGENFTIKRVNPHSGPTDEETPGLENLTKAFIKLKL
;
A
#
# COMPACT_ATOMS: atom_id res chain seq x y z
N MET A 1 -14.81 15.16 -36.16
CA MET A 1 -13.42 14.92 -35.73
C MET A 1 -13.43 14.89 -34.22
N THR A 2 -13.33 13.69 -33.66
CA THR A 2 -13.55 13.39 -32.25
C THR A 2 -12.17 13.32 -31.59
N CYS A 3 -11.82 14.28 -30.74
CA CYS A 3 -10.64 14.19 -29.90
C CYS A 3 -11.02 13.39 -28.65
N ALA A 4 -10.51 12.16 -28.56
CA ALA A 4 -10.54 11.37 -27.34
C ALA A 4 -9.62 12.05 -26.31
N GLN A 5 -10.19 12.44 -25.17
CA GLN A 5 -9.43 12.83 -24.00
C GLN A 5 -8.84 11.57 -23.37
N GLN A 6 -7.52 11.44 -23.41
CA GLN A 6 -6.77 10.52 -22.56
C GLN A 6 -6.88 11.02 -21.12
N GLN A 7 -7.82 10.46 -20.37
CA GLN A 7 -7.80 10.49 -18.91
C GLN A 7 -7.29 9.12 -18.44
N THR A 8 -5.99 9.01 -18.21
CA THR A 8 -5.36 7.86 -17.53
C THR A 8 -4.66 8.35 -16.27
N GLY A 9 -5.40 9.07 -15.43
CA GLY A 9 -5.11 9.17 -14.01
C GLY A 9 -6.17 8.34 -13.29
N ILE A 10 -5.80 7.16 -12.80
CA ILE A 10 -6.70 6.37 -11.95
C ILE A 10 -6.93 7.21 -10.68
N ARG A 11 -8.04 7.96 -10.64
CA ARG A 11 -8.52 8.60 -9.42
C ARG A 11 -9.17 7.52 -8.58
N ILE A 12 -8.39 6.91 -7.71
CA ILE A 12 -8.93 6.06 -6.65
C ILE A 12 -9.78 6.97 -5.74
N MET A 13 -11.11 6.92 -5.90
CA MET A 13 -12.07 7.64 -5.04
C MET A 13 -12.33 6.91 -3.71
N TRP A 14 -11.80 5.70 -3.57
CA TRP A 14 -11.85 4.94 -2.34
C TRP A 14 -11.04 5.64 -1.23
N LYS A 15 -11.67 5.82 -0.07
CA LYS A 15 -11.08 6.45 1.11
C LYS A 15 -11.11 5.47 2.28
N PRO A 16 -9.96 4.96 2.74
CA PRO A 16 -9.93 4.11 3.91
C PRO A 16 -10.31 4.91 5.15
N ALA A 17 -10.88 4.23 6.15
CA ALA A 17 -11.30 4.85 7.41
C ALA A 17 -10.15 5.09 8.41
N SER A 18 -8.94 4.59 8.09
CA SER A 18 -7.75 4.54 8.93
C SER A 18 -6.50 5.06 8.22
N THR A 19 -5.47 5.37 9.00
CA THR A 19 -4.11 5.59 8.49
C THR A 19 -3.56 4.28 7.91
N GLY A 20 -2.84 4.37 6.79
CA GLY A 20 -2.25 3.21 6.12
C GLY A 20 -1.65 3.54 4.76
N VAL A 21 -1.19 2.52 4.05
CA VAL A 21 -0.65 2.65 2.69
C VAL A 21 -1.39 1.74 1.75
N PHE A 22 -1.90 2.29 0.65
CA PHE A 22 -2.42 1.52 -0.47
C PHE A 22 -1.37 1.40 -1.57
N LEU A 23 -1.21 0.20 -2.09
CA LEU A 23 -0.25 -0.17 -3.12
C LEU A 23 -1.00 -0.81 -4.28
N GLN A 24 -0.69 -0.39 -5.50
CA GLN A 24 -1.22 -0.97 -6.72
C GLN A 24 -0.09 -1.17 -7.71
N ARG A 25 -0.05 -2.35 -8.32
CA ARG A 25 0.87 -2.65 -9.40
C ARG A 25 0.20 -2.37 -10.74
N ILE A 26 0.91 -1.66 -11.63
CA ILE A 26 0.47 -1.42 -13.01
C ILE A 26 1.58 -1.93 -13.91
N GLU A 27 1.32 -3.04 -14.59
CA GLU A 27 2.22 -3.64 -15.58
C GLU A 27 1.57 -3.53 -16.97
N THR A 28 2.06 -2.62 -17.80
CA THR A 28 1.67 -2.51 -19.21
C THR A 28 2.90 -2.56 -20.10
N PRO A 29 2.75 -2.85 -21.41
CA PRO A 29 3.86 -2.78 -22.36
C PRO A 29 4.56 -1.41 -22.37
N GLU A 30 3.83 -0.35 -22.04
CA GLU A 30 4.31 1.04 -22.06
C GLU A 30 4.83 1.53 -20.70
N SER A 31 4.39 0.94 -19.58
CA SER A 31 4.74 1.42 -18.24
C SER A 31 4.63 0.33 -17.19
N ASN A 32 5.71 0.16 -16.41
CA ASN A 32 5.71 -0.67 -15.20
C ASN A 32 5.92 0.24 -13.99
N ARG A 33 4.91 0.31 -13.12
CA ARG A 33 4.96 1.18 -11.94
C ARG A 33 4.16 0.65 -10.77
N ILE A 34 4.60 0.98 -9.56
CA ILE A 34 3.82 0.83 -8.33
C ILE A 34 3.25 2.20 -7.97
N ILE A 35 1.92 2.29 -7.84
CA ILE A 35 1.26 3.46 -7.27
C ILE A 35 1.18 3.27 -5.77
N LEU A 36 1.61 4.28 -5.02
CA LEU A 36 1.55 4.33 -3.56
C LEU A 36 0.65 5.49 -3.14
N ASN A 37 -0.36 5.19 -2.31
CA ASN A 37 -1.19 6.21 -1.68
C ASN A 37 -1.05 6.09 -0.17
N ILE A 38 -0.44 7.09 0.46
CA ILE A 38 -0.30 7.16 1.92
C ILE A 38 -1.49 7.91 2.48
N PHE A 39 -2.29 7.22 3.27
CA PHE A 39 -3.45 7.78 3.94
C PHE A 39 -3.09 8.10 5.39
N ARG A 40 -3.27 9.36 5.80
CA ARG A 40 -3.06 9.79 7.19
C ARG A 40 -4.35 10.39 7.74
N LYS A 41 -4.77 9.90 8.90
CA LYS A 41 -5.92 10.42 9.65
C LYS A 41 -5.43 11.14 10.92
N PRO A 42 -5.38 12.48 10.93
CA PRO A 42 -5.03 13.24 12.11
C PRO A 42 -6.02 12.99 13.25
N ILE A 43 -5.53 13.00 14.49
CA ILE A 43 -6.31 12.69 15.71
C ILE A 43 -7.56 13.58 15.87
N ASN A 44 -7.56 14.78 15.26
CA ASN A 44 -8.62 15.78 15.39
C ASN A 44 -9.35 16.09 14.08
N GLU A 45 -9.12 15.32 13.01
CA GLU A 45 -9.73 15.57 11.71
C GLU A 45 -10.64 14.41 11.28
N THR A 46 -11.78 14.77 10.69
CA THR A 46 -12.70 13.81 10.07
C THR A 46 -12.27 13.43 8.66
N HIS A 47 -11.28 14.12 8.09
CA HIS A 47 -10.81 13.92 6.74
C HIS A 47 -9.46 13.17 6.73
N VAL A 48 -9.37 12.17 5.87
CA VAL A 48 -8.11 11.47 5.60
C VAL A 48 -7.38 12.25 4.51
N THR A 49 -6.13 12.59 4.78
CA THR A 49 -5.23 13.17 3.77
C THR A 49 -4.53 12.04 3.04
N ALA A 50 -4.41 12.18 1.72
CA ALA A 50 -3.78 11.17 0.86
C ALA A 50 -2.57 11.80 0.16
N THR A 51 -1.39 11.19 0.25
CA THR A 51 -0.21 11.54 -0.53
C THR A 51 0.03 10.48 -1.60
N VAL A 52 0.12 10.88 -2.86
CA VAL A 52 0.25 9.95 -4.01
C VAL A 52 1.67 10.00 -4.56
N MET A 53 2.23 8.81 -4.78
CA MET A 53 3.56 8.61 -5.34
C MET A 53 3.54 7.45 -6.33
N ALA A 54 4.50 7.45 -7.25
CA ALA A 54 4.67 6.37 -8.22
C ALA A 54 6.12 5.92 -8.28
N LEU A 55 6.38 4.65 -7.98
CA LEU A 55 7.68 4.02 -8.25
C LEU A 55 7.64 3.47 -9.68
N HIS A 56 8.36 4.09 -10.59
CA HIS A 56 8.59 3.55 -11.92
C HIS A 56 9.75 2.57 -11.87
N PHE A 57 9.63 1.44 -12.55
CA PHE A 57 10.71 0.45 -12.62
C PHE A 57 10.79 -0.18 -14.01
N ASN A 58 11.99 -0.63 -14.37
CA ASN A 58 12.24 -1.33 -15.62
C ASN A 58 12.12 -2.84 -15.42
N PRO A 59 11.20 -3.54 -16.13
CA PRO A 59 11.06 -4.99 -15.98
C PRO A 59 12.31 -5.76 -16.44
N ASN A 60 13.12 -5.17 -17.32
CA ASN A 60 14.34 -5.78 -17.83
C ASN A 60 15.58 -5.47 -16.97
N ASN A 61 15.46 -4.54 -16.00
CA ASN A 61 16.54 -4.18 -15.11
C ASN A 61 15.97 -3.85 -13.72
N PRO A 62 15.95 -4.80 -12.77
CA PRO A 62 15.29 -4.64 -11.46
C PRO A 62 15.96 -3.58 -10.56
N GLU A 63 17.20 -3.19 -10.86
CA GLU A 63 17.95 -2.13 -10.17
C GLU A 63 17.58 -0.73 -10.69
N ASP A 64 16.94 -0.63 -11.86
CA ASP A 64 16.54 0.63 -12.48
C ASP A 64 15.12 1.00 -12.05
N TYR A 65 15.04 1.83 -11.00
CA TYR A 65 13.79 2.36 -10.48
C TYR A 65 13.91 3.84 -10.11
N THR A 66 12.80 4.56 -10.17
CA THR A 66 12.73 5.97 -9.77
C THR A 66 11.38 6.27 -9.12
N LEU A 67 11.42 6.88 -7.94
CA LEU A 67 10.22 7.29 -7.21
C LEU A 67 9.88 8.74 -7.56
N HIS A 68 8.67 8.96 -8.07
CA HIS A 68 8.14 10.27 -8.41
C HIS A 68 7.01 10.64 -7.46
N PHE A 69 7.02 11.87 -6.97
CA PHE A 69 5.84 12.49 -6.35
C PHE A 69 4.90 12.95 -7.46
N ASP A 70 3.60 12.70 -7.33
CA ASP A 70 2.63 13.19 -8.31
C ASP A 70 2.46 14.72 -8.18
N PRO A 71 2.89 15.53 -9.16
CA PRO A 71 2.79 16.99 -9.09
C PRO A 71 1.36 17.51 -9.18
N TRP A 72 0.37 16.67 -9.49
CA TRP A 72 -1.05 17.03 -9.59
C TRP A 72 -1.86 16.70 -8.32
N SER A 73 -1.21 16.15 -7.29
CA SER A 73 -1.85 16.01 -5.98
C SER A 73 -1.91 17.39 -5.32
N ASP A 74 -3.10 18.00 -5.33
CA ASP A 74 -3.42 19.21 -4.56
C ASP A 74 -3.14 18.95 -3.07
N ILE A 75 -1.91 19.24 -2.63
CA ILE A 75 -1.56 19.25 -1.22
C ILE A 75 -0.74 20.53 -0.98
N ASN A 76 -1.38 21.44 -0.26
CA ASN A 76 -0.66 22.37 0.60
C ASN A 76 0.25 21.53 1.50
N VAL A 77 1.53 21.44 1.12
CA VAL A 77 2.60 20.96 1.98
C VAL A 77 2.73 21.99 3.11
N VAL A 78 1.99 21.79 4.20
CA VAL A 78 2.12 22.61 5.41
C VAL A 78 3.33 22.07 6.20
N PRO A 79 4.22 22.94 6.71
CA PRO A 79 5.59 22.58 7.05
C PRO A 79 5.76 22.02 8.48
N ASP A 80 5.22 20.83 8.76
CA ASP A 80 5.72 19.96 9.84
C ASP A 80 5.69 18.43 9.53
N GLY A 81 5.16 18.03 8.36
CA GLY A 81 5.08 16.65 7.87
C GLY A 81 5.90 16.40 6.60
N SER A 82 7.14 16.91 6.55
CA SER A 82 8.03 16.71 5.41
C SER A 82 8.44 15.23 5.32
N ILE A 83 8.02 14.55 4.26
CA ILE A 83 8.63 13.28 3.85
C ILE A 83 10.12 13.55 3.68
N ASP A 84 10.93 13.04 4.59
CA ASP A 84 12.38 13.21 4.55
C ASP A 84 13.04 12.12 3.70
N GLU A 85 14.37 12.13 3.61
CA GLU A 85 15.10 11.12 2.85
C GLU A 85 14.90 9.71 3.43
N LYS A 86 14.74 9.60 4.74
CA LYS A 86 14.52 8.32 5.42
C LYS A 86 13.13 7.78 5.11
N ASP A 87 12.11 8.63 5.12
CA ASP A 87 10.75 8.29 4.71
C ASP A 87 10.72 7.88 3.25
N THR A 88 11.40 8.63 2.38
CA THR A 88 11.52 8.32 0.95
C THR A 88 12.15 6.94 0.75
N ASN A 89 13.26 6.65 1.43
CA ASN A 89 13.93 5.35 1.35
C ASN A 89 13.04 4.21 1.86
N ALA A 90 12.29 4.42 2.94
CA ALA A 90 11.37 3.43 3.48
C ALA A 90 10.18 3.18 2.53
N LEU A 91 9.65 4.23 1.89
CA LEU A 91 8.58 4.13 0.90
C LEU A 91 9.05 3.44 -0.39
N THR A 92 10.23 3.79 -0.88
CA THR A 92 10.88 3.08 -1.98
C THR A 92 11.03 1.60 -1.63
N ARG A 93 11.51 1.28 -0.43
CA ARG A 93 11.67 -0.11 0.00
C ARG A 93 10.33 -0.85 0.04
N LEU A 94 9.28 -0.23 0.59
CA LEU A 94 7.93 -0.79 0.61
C LEU A 94 7.43 -1.10 -0.81
N ALA A 95 7.59 -0.17 -1.74
CA ALA A 95 7.19 -0.34 -3.14
C ALA A 95 7.96 -1.49 -3.81
N LEU A 96 9.25 -1.62 -3.54
CA LEU A 96 10.09 -2.71 -4.07
C LEU A 96 9.70 -4.07 -3.46
N ASP A 97 9.47 -4.14 -2.15
CA ASP A 97 9.01 -5.38 -1.51
C ASP A 97 7.62 -5.80 -2.02
N PHE A 98 6.76 -4.84 -2.40
CA PHE A 98 5.48 -5.11 -3.07
C PHE A 98 5.62 -5.52 -4.55
N ARG A 99 6.66 -5.04 -5.24
CA ARG A 99 7.00 -5.50 -6.59
C ARG A 99 7.53 -6.93 -6.56
N ASP A 100 8.32 -7.28 -5.56
CA ASP A 100 9.05 -8.54 -5.49
C ASP A 100 8.22 -9.69 -4.87
N GLN A 101 7.12 -9.40 -4.18
CA GLN A 101 6.18 -10.42 -3.70
C GLN A 101 5.42 -11.07 -4.87
N THR A 102 5.06 -12.35 -4.69
CA THR A 102 4.36 -13.19 -5.68
C THR A 102 3.00 -13.72 -5.22
N GLU A 103 2.61 -13.42 -3.99
CA GLU A 103 1.39 -13.93 -3.36
C GLU A 103 0.14 -13.22 -3.91
N ILE A 104 0.25 -11.93 -4.19
CA ILE A 104 -0.85 -11.09 -4.65
C ILE A 104 -0.62 -10.72 -6.12
N SER A 105 -1.59 -11.09 -6.98
CA SER A 105 -1.58 -10.77 -8.42
C SER A 105 -1.59 -9.25 -8.66
N SER A 106 -1.13 -8.84 -9.85
CA SER A 106 -1.21 -7.45 -10.33
C SER A 106 -2.63 -6.90 -10.41
N ASP A 107 -3.61 -7.79 -10.50
CA ASP A 107 -5.03 -7.46 -10.63
C ASP A 107 -5.64 -6.99 -9.31
N PHE A 108 -4.88 -7.09 -8.21
CA PHE A 108 -5.28 -6.65 -6.90
C PHE A 108 -4.46 -5.45 -6.40
N GLY A 109 -5.12 -4.60 -5.64
CA GLY A 109 -4.51 -3.59 -4.79
C GLY A 109 -4.39 -4.10 -3.36
N VAL A 110 -3.44 -3.54 -2.62
CA VAL A 110 -3.20 -3.90 -1.22
C VAL A 110 -3.23 -2.69 -0.33
N PHE A 111 -4.05 -2.70 0.71
CA PHE A 111 -4.02 -1.71 1.77
C PHE A 111 -3.44 -2.28 3.05
N LEU A 112 -2.36 -1.68 3.54
CA LEU A 112 -1.72 -2.01 4.80
C LEU A 112 -2.10 -0.99 5.86
N ALA A 113 -2.63 -1.48 6.99
CA ALA A 113 -2.95 -0.66 8.16
C ALA A 113 -2.40 -1.30 9.44
N ALA A 114 -1.71 -0.52 10.27
CA ALA A 114 -1.32 -0.94 11.60
C ALA A 114 -2.52 -0.82 12.53
N ILE A 115 -2.81 -1.88 13.29
CA ILE A 115 -3.89 -1.94 14.26
C ILE A 115 -3.27 -2.12 15.65
N SER A 116 -3.54 -1.18 16.55
CA SER A 116 -3.20 -1.33 17.96
C SER A 116 -4.12 -2.37 18.60
N VAL A 117 -3.54 -3.46 19.11
CA VAL A 117 -4.29 -4.52 19.81
C VAL A 117 -3.99 -4.48 21.30
N ASP A 118 -2.72 -4.59 21.67
CA ASP A 118 -2.19 -4.38 23.01
C ASP A 118 -0.70 -3.99 22.94
N ASP A 119 -0.10 -3.66 24.08
CA ASP A 119 1.28 -3.12 24.15
C ASP A 119 2.36 -4.14 23.71
N GLU A 120 2.03 -5.42 23.60
CA GLU A 120 2.98 -6.50 23.30
C GLU A 120 2.88 -7.02 21.86
N ARG A 121 1.83 -6.64 21.11
CA ARG A 121 1.52 -7.22 19.80
C ARG A 121 1.38 -6.16 18.73
N LEU A 122 2.19 -6.31 17.69
CA LEU A 122 2.00 -5.58 16.43
C LEU A 122 1.06 -6.39 15.53
N LEU A 123 -0.01 -5.77 15.09
CA LEU A 123 -0.92 -6.32 14.09
C LEU A 123 -0.93 -5.39 12.87
N VAL A 124 -0.62 -5.95 11.71
CA VAL A 124 -0.84 -5.30 10.42
C VAL A 124 -1.97 -6.03 9.72
N ARG A 125 -3.03 -5.29 9.40
CA ARG A 125 -4.07 -5.77 8.49
C ARG A 125 -3.65 -5.48 7.06
N ILE A 126 -3.73 -6.49 6.22
CA ILE A 126 -3.45 -6.44 4.79
C ILE A 126 -4.78 -6.71 4.08
N GLU A 127 -5.43 -5.66 3.59
CA GLU A 127 -6.67 -5.78 2.82
C GLU A 127 -6.31 -5.93 1.35
N VAL A 128 -6.82 -6.99 0.71
CA VAL A 128 -6.66 -7.27 -0.71
C VAL A 128 -7.93 -6.82 -1.40
N LEU A 129 -7.77 -5.93 -2.38
CA LEU A 129 -8.84 -5.25 -3.07
C LEU A 129 -8.79 -5.61 -4.56
N ASP A 130 -9.89 -6.09 -5.11
CA ASP A 130 -10.03 -6.38 -6.54
C ASP A 130 -10.09 -5.07 -7.35
N LEU A 131 -9.36 -5.02 -8.46
CA LEU A 131 -9.26 -3.89 -9.37
C LEU A 131 -9.78 -4.20 -10.78
N GLU A 132 -10.15 -5.44 -11.12
CA GLU A 132 -10.40 -5.87 -12.50
C GLU A 132 -11.63 -5.19 -13.14
N ASP A 133 -12.67 -4.87 -12.35
CA ASP A 133 -13.99 -4.57 -12.93
C ASP A 133 -14.69 -3.29 -12.45
N ASN A 134 -14.04 -2.43 -11.65
CA ASN A 134 -14.73 -1.30 -11.01
C ASN A 134 -13.97 0.04 -11.10
N GLU A 135 -14.72 1.15 -11.16
CA GLU A 135 -14.17 2.51 -10.97
C GLU A 135 -13.54 2.70 -9.57
N GLN A 136 -13.81 1.79 -8.63
CA GLN A 136 -13.32 1.80 -7.25
C GLN A 136 -12.84 0.40 -6.85
N PRO A 137 -11.74 0.28 -6.09
CA PRO A 137 -11.31 -1.00 -5.52
C PRO A 137 -12.43 -1.65 -4.70
N GLU A 138 -12.71 -2.93 -4.95
CA GLU A 138 -13.69 -3.70 -4.20
C GLU A 138 -12.99 -4.61 -3.19
N PHE A 139 -13.52 -4.72 -1.98
CA PHE A 139 -12.93 -5.60 -0.97
C PHE A 139 -13.11 -7.07 -1.36
N ASP A 140 -12.01 -7.83 -1.39
CA ASP A 140 -12.05 -9.28 -1.59
C ASP A 140 -11.83 -10.02 -0.26
N TYR A 141 -10.65 -9.86 0.35
CA TYR A 141 -10.34 -10.46 1.66
C TYR A 141 -9.30 -9.64 2.43
N PHE A 142 -9.06 -10.02 3.69
CA PHE A 142 -7.91 -9.51 4.43
C PHE A 142 -7.09 -10.62 5.08
N LEU A 143 -5.81 -10.33 5.26
CA LEU A 143 -4.87 -11.10 6.06
C LEU A 143 -4.48 -10.30 7.30
N ASN A 144 -4.18 -11.02 8.37
CA ASN A 144 -3.59 -10.45 9.58
C ASN A 144 -2.14 -10.93 9.67
N ALA A 145 -1.20 -9.99 9.64
CA ALA A 145 0.19 -10.21 9.96
C ALA A 145 0.44 -9.81 11.42
N THR A 146 0.75 -10.79 12.27
CA THR A 146 0.95 -10.57 13.71
C THR A 146 2.40 -10.79 14.09
N SER A 147 2.97 -9.87 14.87
CA SER A 147 4.31 -9.97 15.46
C SER A 147 4.25 -9.79 16.98
N ARG A 148 5.14 -10.49 17.69
CA ARG A 148 5.37 -10.42 19.14
C ARG A 148 6.82 -10.03 19.49
N ASP A 149 7.60 -9.69 18.49
CA ASP A 149 9.04 -9.43 18.56
C ASP A 149 9.36 -8.11 17.85
N GLU A 150 8.56 -7.08 18.13
CA GLU A 150 8.75 -5.71 17.62
C GLU A 150 8.81 -5.60 16.08
N GLY A 151 8.22 -6.57 15.38
CA GLY A 151 8.18 -6.61 13.92
C GLY A 151 9.36 -7.33 13.28
N GLU A 152 10.19 -8.05 14.04
CA GLU A 152 11.26 -8.87 13.50
C GLU A 152 10.71 -10.07 12.71
N ASN A 153 9.67 -10.73 13.21
CA ASN A 153 8.98 -11.83 12.54
C ASN A 153 7.47 -11.65 12.54
N PHE A 154 6.83 -12.07 11.45
CA PHE A 154 5.38 -12.01 11.29
C PHE A 154 4.83 -13.39 10.96
N THR A 155 3.75 -13.76 11.63
CA THR A 155 2.85 -14.83 11.20
C THR A 155 1.69 -14.21 10.44
N ILE A 156 1.52 -14.58 9.17
CA ILE A 156 0.50 -14.02 8.28
C ILE A 156 -0.57 -15.07 8.02
N LYS A 157 -1.83 -14.72 8.30
CA LYS A 157 -2.97 -15.62 8.18
C LYS A 157 -4.16 -14.93 7.55
N ARG A 158 -4.83 -15.60 6.61
CA ARG A 158 -6.10 -15.11 6.06
C ARG A 158 -7.16 -15.14 7.16
N VAL A 159 -8.08 -14.18 7.16
CA VAL A 159 -9.17 -14.16 8.13
C VAL A 159 -10.48 -14.43 7.42
N ASN A 160 -11.14 -15.51 7.84
CA ASN A 160 -12.50 -15.79 7.43
C ASN A 160 -13.48 -15.03 8.34
N PRO A 161 -14.45 -14.27 7.80
CA PRO A 161 -15.41 -13.51 8.60
C PRO A 161 -16.22 -14.37 9.60
N HIS A 162 -16.42 -15.65 9.30
CA HIS A 162 -17.25 -16.55 10.11
C HIS A 162 -16.45 -17.40 11.09
N SER A 163 -15.20 -17.76 10.75
CA SER A 163 -14.38 -18.68 11.55
C SER A 163 -13.10 -18.07 12.11
N GLY A 164 -12.81 -16.80 11.83
CA GLY A 164 -11.59 -16.13 12.28
C GLY A 164 -10.36 -16.48 11.42
N PRO A 165 -9.13 -16.24 11.95
CA PRO A 165 -7.90 -16.54 11.23
C PRO A 165 -7.79 -18.02 10.85
N THR A 166 -7.29 -18.29 9.65
CA THR A 166 -6.99 -19.65 9.20
C THR A 166 -5.84 -20.25 10.01
N ASP A 167 -5.83 -21.58 10.13
CA ASP A 167 -4.67 -22.27 10.70
C ASP A 167 -3.47 -22.26 9.74
N GLU A 168 -3.75 -22.20 8.44
CA GLU A 168 -2.77 -22.09 7.36
C GLU A 168 -2.16 -20.68 7.31
N GLU A 169 -0.82 -20.66 7.28
CA GLU A 169 -0.04 -19.45 7.06
C GLU A 169 0.02 -19.13 5.57
N THR A 170 0.06 -17.83 5.26
CA THR A 170 0.18 -17.31 3.90
C THR A 170 1.55 -16.62 3.77
N PRO A 171 2.61 -17.38 3.41
CA PRO A 171 3.94 -16.82 3.30
C PRO A 171 4.06 -15.89 2.09
N GLY A 172 5.05 -14.99 2.08
CA GLY A 172 5.39 -14.15 0.92
C GLY A 172 5.10 -12.65 1.09
N LEU A 173 4.44 -12.25 2.19
CA LEU A 173 4.13 -10.84 2.50
C LEU A 173 4.91 -10.31 3.70
N GLU A 174 5.84 -11.09 4.26
CA GLU A 174 6.59 -10.73 5.46
C GLU A 174 7.50 -9.54 5.23
N ASN A 175 8.25 -9.52 4.13
CA ASN A 175 9.14 -8.41 3.79
C ASN A 175 8.34 -7.12 3.58
N LEU A 176 7.20 -7.21 2.88
CA LEU A 176 6.27 -6.10 2.71
C LEU A 176 5.79 -5.54 4.06
N THR A 177 5.36 -6.43 4.95
CA THR A 177 4.87 -6.08 6.28
C THR A 177 5.97 -5.43 7.14
N LYS A 178 7.19 -5.98 7.10
CA LYS A 178 8.36 -5.42 7.80
C LYS A 178 8.72 -4.04 7.27
N ALA A 179 8.68 -3.84 5.95
CA ALA A 179 8.92 -2.53 5.34
C ALA A 179 7.85 -1.52 5.76
N PHE A 180 6.58 -1.92 5.81
CA PHE A 180 5.48 -1.08 6.24
C PHE A 180 5.64 -0.59 7.68
N ILE A 181 5.93 -1.48 8.65
CA ILE A 181 6.09 -1.09 10.06
C ILE A 181 7.25 -0.11 10.28
N LYS A 182 8.31 -0.17 9.45
CA LYS A 182 9.43 0.79 9.52
C LYS A 182 9.04 2.22 9.16
N LEU A 183 7.93 2.43 8.45
CA LEU A 183 7.42 3.77 8.13
C LEU A 183 6.88 4.51 9.35
N LYS A 184 6.47 3.80 10.41
CA LYS A 184 5.96 4.39 11.66
C LYS A 184 4.89 5.48 11.41
N LEU A 185 3.90 5.14 10.59
CA LEU A 185 2.77 6.01 10.23
C LEU A 185 1.80 6.26 11.39
#